data_AF-Q4UFV0-F1
#
_entry.id   AF-Q4UFV0-F1
#
_cell.length_a   1.000
_cell.length_b   1.000
_cell.length_c   1.000
_cell.angle_alpha   90.00
_cell.angle_beta   90.00
_cell.angle_gamma   90.00
#
_symmetry.space_group_name_H-M   'P 1'
#
loop_
_entity.id
_entity.type
_entity.pdbx_description
1 polymer ?
#
loop_
_entity_poly.entity_id
_entity_poly.type
_entity_poly.pdbx_seq_one_letter_code
_entity_poly.pdbx_strand_id
1 'polypeptide(L)'
;MKLLIFLYLKLLILIECRKVFDIDDEYLSNNLIKDDQSSFILYRLTLSDVPSFTNAEDFKVDLLASQFIIMIPSHLIFYPEFNVSLLSANKKLSTWYFTHLYNYLYNNCLTLIYYCLGKYLLEFPKSLTLLHRFLRLDNLSIDSAGDQPNEGLRGKAGTLYDRANALYGAIPGAESAPGKQEAKALKDAVGAGELSGLTQALANLAGANAGNLPTLAKDAKDKYNDVKSKFEAVQKQKAEGKYTEYQDEYGKVEKAWNAFNNLYKEALKAEISTSILIKELQTAAKALQNKANSDGNLDTLKGHAGQLATNAGLLASSPSSSTATNVIENYDSLETEYNGLNTEKDKVSKEFEAVKHIYNRMLNIKKAGKLKDQVGDGNDEKIWKKAKELYTRADNLANASGLQPSDPPEQKELKEELKGLATALATAVGKDDTAEDSLQKALKELKDHNGDSTPEQKGELVRKAKEVIKHYDAVKEAYENVKAKQTQYTTALSDGEKTKYTEVESKFTQLQQAYDEGKCKDITPIYDKESIR
;
A
#
# COMPACT_ATOMS: atom_id res chain seq x y z
N MET A 1 24.97 19.95 -29.43
CA MET A 1 24.65 18.61 -29.98
C MET A 1 23.49 17.93 -29.26
N LYS A 2 23.48 17.79 -27.91
CA LYS A 2 22.38 17.16 -27.15
C LYS A 2 21.00 17.83 -27.32
N LEU A 3 20.93 19.16 -27.34
CA LEU A 3 19.68 19.91 -27.56
C LEU A 3 19.13 19.72 -28.99
N LEU A 4 20.03 19.62 -29.97
CA LEU A 4 19.69 19.42 -31.38
C LEU A 4 19.08 18.02 -31.60
N ILE A 5 19.63 17.00 -30.94
CA ILE A 5 19.11 15.63 -30.97
C ILE A 5 17.72 15.56 -30.30
N PHE A 6 17.51 16.27 -29.19
CA PHE A 6 16.22 16.32 -28.50
C PHE A 6 15.11 16.98 -29.33
N LEU A 7 15.44 18.09 -30.02
CA LEU A 7 14.51 18.77 -30.92
C LEU A 7 14.19 17.91 -32.16
N TYR A 8 15.19 17.24 -32.72
CA TYR A 8 15.01 16.34 -33.87
C TYR A 8 14.12 15.13 -33.52
N LEU A 9 14.28 14.55 -32.32
CA LEU A 9 13.44 13.45 -31.85
C LEU A 9 11.98 13.88 -31.62
N LYS A 10 11.76 15.05 -31.02
CA LYS A 10 10.40 15.61 -30.87
C LYS A 10 9.72 15.86 -32.21
N LEU A 11 10.47 16.36 -33.20
CA LEU A 11 9.94 16.63 -34.54
C LEU A 11 9.57 15.32 -35.26
N LEU A 12 10.38 14.28 -35.16
CA LEU A 12 10.09 12.95 -35.73
C LEU A 12 8.85 12.31 -35.11
N ILE A 13 8.69 12.40 -33.79
CA ILE A 13 7.50 11.90 -33.09
C ILE A 13 6.25 12.66 -33.55
N LEU A 14 6.34 13.99 -33.67
CA LEU A 14 5.23 14.81 -34.17
C LEU A 14 4.86 14.48 -35.63
N ILE A 15 5.84 14.21 -36.50
CA ILE A 15 5.61 13.83 -37.91
C ILE A 15 4.92 12.47 -38.01
N GLU A 16 5.36 11.46 -37.25
CA GLU A 16 4.76 10.13 -37.29
C GLU A 16 3.39 10.09 -36.60
N CYS A 17 3.21 10.83 -35.49
CA CYS A 17 1.87 11.04 -34.93
C CYS A 17 0.95 11.72 -35.94
N ARG A 18 1.43 12.72 -36.68
CA ARG A 18 0.64 13.38 -37.72
C ARG A 18 0.26 12.41 -38.85
N LYS A 19 1.13 11.51 -39.31
CA LYS A 19 0.78 10.51 -40.35
C LYS A 19 -0.25 9.47 -39.90
N VAL A 20 -0.34 9.20 -38.59
CA VAL A 20 -1.37 8.32 -38.02
C VAL A 20 -2.73 9.02 -37.94
N PHE A 21 -2.76 10.36 -37.95
CA PHE A 21 -3.99 11.17 -37.86
C PHE A 21 -4.35 11.95 -39.15
N ASP A 22 -3.43 12.15 -40.10
CA ASP A 22 -3.65 12.65 -41.47
C ASP A 22 -3.87 11.46 -42.41
N ILE A 23 -4.95 10.72 -42.20
CA ILE A 23 -5.63 10.05 -43.30
C ILE A 23 -6.72 11.02 -43.72
N ASP A 24 -6.54 11.69 -44.86
CA ASP A 24 -7.59 12.42 -45.59
C ASP A 24 -8.67 11.42 -46.07
N ASP A 25 -9.44 10.88 -45.13
CA ASP A 25 -10.57 10.01 -45.45
C ASP A 25 -11.84 10.86 -45.41
N GLU A 26 -12.22 11.37 -46.58
CA GLU A 26 -13.55 11.94 -46.88
C GLU A 26 -14.69 11.01 -46.40
N TYR A 27 -14.37 9.72 -46.17
CA TYR A 27 -15.25 8.73 -45.58
C TYR A 27 -15.53 8.94 -44.08
N LEU A 28 -14.53 9.31 -43.26
CA LEU A 28 -14.73 9.50 -41.81
C LEU A 28 -15.51 10.78 -41.51
N SER A 29 -15.30 11.84 -42.29
CA SER A 29 -16.03 13.11 -42.14
C SER A 29 -17.50 13.01 -42.53
N ASN A 30 -17.84 12.14 -43.49
CA ASN A 30 -19.21 11.89 -43.93
C ASN A 30 -20.00 10.94 -43.01
N ASN A 31 -19.33 10.25 -42.08
CA ASN A 31 -19.95 9.31 -41.14
C ASN A 31 -19.92 9.79 -39.67
N LEU A 32 -19.51 11.04 -39.41
CA LEU A 32 -19.69 11.69 -38.11
C LEU A 32 -21.18 11.97 -37.86
N ILE A 33 -21.66 11.60 -36.68
CA ILE A 33 -23.06 11.79 -36.26
C ILE A 33 -23.37 13.29 -36.28
N LYS A 34 -24.34 13.69 -37.11
CA LYS A 34 -24.94 15.02 -37.15
C LYS A 34 -26.31 14.95 -36.47
N ASP A 35 -26.73 16.04 -35.82
CA ASP A 35 -27.90 16.10 -34.92
C ASP A 35 -29.26 15.71 -35.58
N ASP A 36 -29.29 15.48 -36.90
CA ASP A 36 -30.50 15.26 -37.70
C ASP A 36 -30.62 13.86 -38.33
N GLN A 37 -29.72 12.91 -38.06
CA GLN A 37 -29.80 11.56 -38.66
C GLN A 37 -30.49 10.51 -37.76
N SER A 38 -31.49 9.81 -38.31
CA SER A 38 -32.27 8.76 -37.61
C SER A 38 -31.63 7.36 -37.64
N SER A 39 -30.53 7.18 -38.36
CA SER A 39 -29.76 5.93 -38.40
C SER A 39 -28.30 6.22 -38.78
N PHE A 40 -27.36 5.44 -38.25
CA PHE A 40 -25.94 5.53 -38.61
C PHE A 40 -25.32 4.13 -38.72
N ILE A 41 -24.30 3.99 -39.58
CA ILE A 41 -23.58 2.73 -39.78
C ILE A 41 -22.40 2.71 -38.82
N LEU A 42 -22.47 1.86 -37.79
CA LEU A 42 -21.45 1.81 -36.74
C LEU A 42 -20.20 1.02 -37.18
N TYR A 43 -20.33 0.04 -38.09
CA TYR A 43 -19.22 -0.76 -38.61
C TYR A 43 -19.44 -1.24 -40.05
N ARG A 44 -18.35 -1.35 -40.80
CA ARG A 44 -18.31 -2.06 -42.10
C ARG A 44 -17.36 -3.24 -41.99
N LEU A 45 -17.86 -4.45 -42.14
CA LEU A 45 -17.05 -5.65 -42.24
C LEU A 45 -16.69 -5.88 -43.72
N THR A 46 -15.42 -5.74 -44.08
CA THR A 46 -14.95 -6.05 -45.44
C THR A 46 -14.34 -7.44 -45.43
N LEU A 47 -14.97 -8.38 -46.14
CA LEU A 47 -14.42 -9.72 -46.36
C LEU A 47 -13.54 -9.67 -47.63
N SER A 48 -12.27 -10.07 -47.52
CA SER A 48 -11.38 -10.24 -48.66
C SER A 48 -11.44 -11.68 -49.18
N ASP A 49 -11.14 -11.87 -50.47
CA ASP A 49 -11.06 -13.19 -51.13
C ASP A 49 -12.38 -14.00 -51.11
N VAL A 50 -13.52 -13.31 -51.05
CA VAL A 50 -14.84 -13.94 -51.19
C VAL A 50 -15.01 -14.44 -52.63
N PRO A 51 -15.31 -15.73 -52.85
CA PRO A 51 -15.56 -16.24 -54.20
C PRO A 51 -16.72 -15.50 -54.87
N SER A 52 -16.59 -15.20 -56.16
CA SER A 52 -17.55 -14.37 -56.92
C SER A 52 -18.99 -14.90 -56.98
N PHE A 53 -19.21 -16.14 -56.54
CA PHE A 53 -20.53 -16.77 -56.46
C PHE A 53 -21.17 -16.72 -55.07
N THR A 54 -20.52 -16.09 -54.09
CA THR A 54 -21.03 -15.96 -52.72
C THR A 54 -21.73 -14.61 -52.57
N ASN A 55 -22.97 -14.63 -52.09
CA ASN A 55 -23.77 -13.42 -51.89
C ASN A 55 -23.80 -13.06 -50.39
N ALA A 56 -24.15 -11.81 -50.06
CA ALA A 56 -24.21 -11.36 -48.67
C ALA A 56 -25.17 -12.21 -47.81
N GLU A 57 -26.22 -12.78 -48.42
CA GLU A 57 -27.22 -13.63 -47.78
C GLU A 57 -26.66 -15.00 -47.32
N ASP A 58 -25.52 -15.43 -47.83
CA ASP A 58 -24.88 -16.70 -47.46
C ASP A 58 -24.16 -16.63 -46.10
N PHE A 59 -23.99 -15.43 -45.55
CA PHE A 59 -23.32 -15.18 -44.27
C PHE A 59 -24.33 -14.89 -43.16
N LYS A 60 -24.21 -15.62 -42.06
CA LYS A 60 -24.85 -15.26 -40.78
C LYS A 60 -23.82 -14.55 -39.92
N VAL A 61 -24.09 -13.28 -39.62
CA VAL A 61 -23.30 -12.51 -38.65
C VAL A 61 -24.10 -12.44 -37.36
N ASP A 62 -23.68 -13.20 -36.36
CA ASP A 62 -24.27 -13.16 -35.03
C ASP A 62 -23.45 -12.18 -34.16
N LEU A 63 -24.09 -11.18 -33.57
CA LEU A 63 -23.48 -10.35 -32.53
C LEU A 63 -23.48 -11.17 -31.23
N LEU A 64 -22.30 -11.61 -30.79
CA LEU A 64 -22.18 -12.51 -29.64
C LEU A 64 -22.34 -11.77 -28.31
N ALA A 65 -21.77 -10.57 -28.21
CA ALA A 65 -21.93 -9.69 -27.07
C ALA A 65 -21.48 -8.26 -27.45
N SER A 66 -22.13 -7.26 -26.87
CA SER A 66 -21.58 -5.91 -26.75
C SER A 66 -20.90 -5.82 -25.38
N GLN A 67 -19.57 -5.95 -25.31
CA GLN A 67 -18.86 -5.79 -24.05
C GLN A 67 -18.16 -4.42 -23.98
N PHE A 68 -18.58 -3.68 -22.95
CA PHE A 68 -18.04 -2.43 -22.40
C PHE A 68 -18.31 -1.11 -23.14
N ILE A 69 -18.73 -0.13 -22.32
CA ILE A 69 -18.72 1.30 -22.62
C ILE A 69 -17.48 1.85 -21.93
N ILE A 70 -16.52 2.38 -22.70
CA ILE A 70 -15.47 3.22 -22.14
C ILE A 70 -15.77 4.65 -22.57
N MET A 71 -16.22 5.48 -21.63
CA MET A 71 -16.29 6.92 -21.83
C MET A 71 -14.91 7.52 -21.60
N ILE A 72 -14.33 8.06 -22.66
CA ILE A 72 -13.24 9.05 -22.58
C ILE A 72 -13.87 10.40 -22.91
N PRO A 73 -13.38 11.54 -22.38
CA PRO A 73 -14.06 12.81 -22.53
C PRO A 73 -14.36 13.13 -24.01
N SER A 74 -15.65 13.23 -24.33
CA SER A 74 -16.24 13.57 -25.65
C SER A 74 -16.34 12.46 -26.70
N HIS A 75 -15.96 11.20 -26.41
CA HIS A 75 -16.05 10.11 -27.40
C HIS A 75 -16.59 8.83 -26.79
N LEU A 76 -17.52 8.19 -27.50
CA LEU A 76 -18.09 6.89 -27.15
C LEU A 76 -17.49 5.83 -28.08
N ILE A 77 -16.74 4.88 -27.52
CA ILE A 77 -16.14 3.79 -28.30
C ILE A 77 -16.84 2.48 -27.94
N PHE A 78 -17.34 1.80 -28.97
CA PHE A 78 -17.96 0.48 -28.85
C PHE A 78 -17.02 -0.60 -29.36
N TYR A 79 -17.06 -1.77 -28.70
CA TYR A 79 -16.39 -2.99 -29.13
C TYR A 79 -17.40 -4.13 -29.23
N PRO A 80 -18.05 -4.31 -30.38
CA PRO A 80 -18.85 -5.50 -30.62
C PRO A 80 -17.96 -6.71 -30.92
N GLU A 81 -18.30 -7.85 -30.32
CA GLU A 81 -17.81 -9.13 -30.77
C GLU A 81 -18.83 -9.75 -31.74
N PHE A 82 -18.37 -10.05 -32.95
CA PHE A 82 -19.17 -10.73 -33.97
C PHE A 82 -18.66 -12.14 -34.19
N ASN A 83 -19.58 -13.07 -34.43
CA ASN A 83 -19.28 -14.36 -35.04
C ASN A 83 -19.84 -14.35 -36.46
N VAL A 84 -19.02 -14.71 -37.44
CA VAL A 84 -19.44 -14.82 -38.83
C VAL A 84 -19.39 -16.29 -39.22
N SER A 85 -20.56 -16.85 -39.52
CA SER A 85 -20.70 -18.23 -39.95
C SER A 85 -21.28 -18.27 -41.36
N LEU A 86 -20.69 -19.08 -42.25
CA LEU A 86 -21.20 -19.29 -43.60
C LEU A 86 -22.27 -20.38 -43.55
N LEU A 87 -23.52 -20.05 -43.92
CA LEU A 87 -24.67 -20.94 -43.71
C LEU A 87 -24.76 -22.07 -44.73
N SER A 88 -24.19 -21.90 -45.93
CA SER A 88 -24.08 -22.98 -46.89
C SER A 88 -22.80 -22.87 -47.71
N ALA A 89 -21.97 -23.92 -47.66
CA ALA A 89 -20.95 -24.16 -48.65
C ALA A 89 -20.88 -25.66 -48.92
N ASN A 90 -21.33 -26.07 -50.10
CA ASN A 90 -21.05 -27.41 -50.63
C ASN A 90 -19.58 -27.49 -51.07
N LYS A 91 -18.61 -27.39 -50.13
CA LYS A 91 -17.23 -27.95 -50.15
C LYS A 91 -16.32 -27.35 -49.05
N LYS A 92 -15.26 -28.12 -48.68
CA LYS A 92 -14.35 -27.90 -47.55
C LYS A 92 -13.63 -26.53 -47.57
N LEU A 93 -13.73 -25.82 -46.44
CA LEU A 93 -12.98 -24.60 -46.09
C LEU A 93 -11.60 -24.97 -45.52
N SER A 94 -10.50 -24.72 -46.24
CA SER A 94 -9.15 -24.94 -45.70
C SER A 94 -8.12 -23.84 -45.98
N THR A 95 -8.51 -22.66 -46.47
CA THR A 95 -7.55 -21.58 -46.78
C THR A 95 -8.13 -20.17 -46.58
N TRP A 96 -8.60 -19.85 -45.38
CA TRP A 96 -8.99 -18.48 -45.03
C TRP A 96 -8.01 -17.93 -43.99
N TYR A 97 -7.48 -16.72 -44.20
CA TYR A 97 -6.66 -16.00 -43.22
C TYR A 97 -7.37 -14.69 -42.84
N PHE A 98 -7.55 -14.47 -41.54
CA PHE A 98 -8.06 -13.22 -41.00
C PHE A 98 -6.88 -12.30 -40.68
N THR A 99 -6.71 -11.22 -41.43
CA THR A 99 -5.66 -10.24 -41.16
C THR A 99 -6.19 -9.19 -40.19
N HIS A 100 -5.83 -9.29 -38.91
CA HIS A 100 -6.07 -8.23 -37.92
C HIS A 100 -4.96 -7.17 -37.99
N LEU A 101 -5.32 -5.90 -38.18
CA LEU A 101 -4.41 -4.74 -38.19
C LEU A 101 -3.69 -4.49 -36.83
N TYR A 102 -4.00 -5.28 -35.80
CA TYR A 102 -3.57 -5.10 -34.42
C TYR A 102 -2.06 -5.33 -34.19
N ASN A 103 -1.42 -6.17 -35.01
CA ASN A 103 -0.04 -6.61 -34.76
C ASN A 103 1.06 -5.58 -35.15
N TYR A 104 0.73 -4.58 -35.99
CA TYR A 104 1.71 -3.62 -36.49
C TYR A 104 1.91 -2.41 -35.56
N LEU A 105 0.86 -1.97 -34.86
CA LEU A 105 0.93 -0.82 -33.95
C LEU A 105 1.47 -1.21 -32.55
N TYR A 106 1.10 -2.36 -32.03
CA TYR A 106 1.50 -2.79 -30.69
C TYR A 106 3.01 -3.09 -30.59
N ASN A 107 3.58 -3.79 -31.58
CA ASN A 107 5.00 -4.15 -31.58
C ASN A 107 5.94 -2.96 -31.81
N ASN A 108 5.53 -1.97 -32.60
CA ASN A 108 6.35 -0.79 -32.87
C ASN A 108 6.34 0.22 -31.70
N CYS A 109 5.21 0.40 -31.00
CA CYS A 109 5.14 1.28 -29.84
C CYS A 109 5.86 0.72 -28.60
N LEU A 110 5.74 -0.60 -28.32
CA LEU A 110 6.43 -1.21 -27.18
C LEU A 110 7.95 -1.14 -27.34
N THR A 111 8.46 -1.43 -28.54
CA THR A 111 9.90 -1.44 -28.84
C THR A 111 10.52 -0.05 -28.65
N LEU A 112 9.81 1.01 -29.02
CA LEU A 112 10.27 2.40 -28.84
C LEU A 112 10.29 2.82 -27.36
N ILE A 113 9.33 2.36 -26.57
CA ILE A 113 9.26 2.62 -25.12
C ILE A 113 10.39 1.89 -24.38
N TYR A 114 10.65 0.62 -24.72
CA TYR A 114 11.75 -0.17 -24.14
C TYR A 114 13.13 0.41 -24.48
N TYR A 115 13.32 0.91 -25.71
CA TYR A 115 14.59 1.52 -26.12
C TYR A 115 14.87 2.85 -25.39
N CYS A 116 13.83 3.62 -25.07
CA CYS A 116 13.94 4.86 -24.30
C CYS A 116 14.16 4.62 -22.80
N LEU A 117 13.55 3.58 -22.23
CA LEU A 117 13.69 3.22 -20.81
C LEU A 117 15.00 2.50 -20.48
N GLY A 118 15.49 1.65 -21.39
CA GLY A 118 16.73 0.89 -21.19
C GLY A 118 17.98 1.76 -21.01
N LYS A 119 17.97 3.00 -21.52
CA LYS A 119 19.11 3.92 -21.41
C LYS A 119 19.11 4.76 -20.13
N TYR A 120 17.97 4.88 -19.44
CA TYR A 120 17.83 5.63 -18.18
C TYR A 120 18.03 4.75 -16.92
N LEU A 121 17.93 3.42 -17.06
CA LEU A 121 17.92 2.49 -15.93
C LEU A 121 19.30 2.04 -15.43
N LEU A 122 20.40 2.45 -16.08
CA LEU A 122 21.76 2.05 -15.69
C LEU A 122 22.38 2.87 -14.54
N GLU A 123 21.77 3.98 -14.11
CA GLU A 123 22.45 4.93 -13.20
C GLU A 123 21.96 4.94 -11.73
N PHE A 124 20.87 4.25 -11.35
CA PHE A 124 20.34 4.34 -9.96
C PHE A 124 19.74 3.03 -9.42
N PRO A 125 20.56 2.10 -8.88
CA PRO A 125 20.08 0.80 -8.38
C PRO A 125 19.38 0.84 -6.99
N LYS A 126 19.64 1.86 -6.14
CA LYS A 126 19.08 1.91 -4.76
C LYS A 126 17.66 2.51 -4.67
N SER A 127 17.21 3.25 -5.67
CA SER A 127 15.85 3.81 -5.73
C SER A 127 14.80 2.79 -6.19
N LEU A 128 15.23 1.71 -6.85
CA LEU A 128 14.35 0.64 -7.35
C LEU A 128 13.76 -0.21 -6.21
N THR A 129 14.54 -0.48 -5.15
CA THR A 129 14.10 -1.27 -3.99
C THR A 129 13.02 -0.56 -3.17
N LEU A 130 13.05 0.77 -3.14
CA LEU A 130 12.01 1.60 -2.50
C LEU A 130 10.76 1.74 -3.39
N LEU A 131 10.92 1.67 -4.70
CA LEU A 131 9.83 1.63 -5.68
C LEU A 131 9.07 0.30 -5.63
N HIS A 132 9.76 -0.82 -5.39
CA HIS A 132 9.17 -2.17 -5.25
C HIS A 132 8.20 -2.32 -4.08
N ARG A 133 8.35 -1.55 -2.99
CA ARG A 133 7.41 -1.59 -1.86
C ARG A 133 6.09 -0.88 -2.12
N PHE A 134 6.02 0.01 -3.11
CA PHE A 134 4.93 0.98 -3.24
C PHE A 134 3.82 0.58 -4.23
N LEU A 135 4.08 -0.30 -5.21
CA LEU A 135 3.15 -0.73 -6.27
C LEU A 135 2.25 -1.93 -5.88
N ARG A 136 1.29 -1.73 -4.97
CA ARG A 136 0.27 -2.73 -4.57
C ARG A 136 -1.15 -2.29 -4.90
N LEU A 137 -1.73 -2.83 -5.98
CA LEU A 137 -3.18 -2.99 -6.06
C LEU A 137 -3.52 -4.35 -6.69
N ASP A 138 -4.32 -5.09 -5.92
CA ASP A 138 -4.89 -6.43 -6.09
C ASP A 138 -4.08 -7.63 -5.55
N ASN A 139 -3.00 -7.40 -4.80
CA ASN A 139 -1.90 -8.35 -4.68
C ASN A 139 -1.46 -8.67 -3.24
N LEU A 140 -1.46 -9.97 -2.92
CA LEU A 140 -0.49 -10.54 -1.98
C LEU A 140 0.89 -9.91 -2.26
N SER A 141 1.53 -9.33 -1.25
CA SER A 141 2.83 -8.70 -1.46
C SER A 141 3.92 -9.76 -1.63
N ILE A 142 4.96 -9.41 -2.40
CA ILE A 142 6.23 -10.16 -2.48
C ILE A 142 6.72 -10.50 -1.06
N ASP A 143 6.74 -9.51 -0.16
CA ASP A 143 7.15 -9.70 1.24
C ASP A 143 6.31 -10.74 1.99
N SER A 144 5.02 -10.87 1.67
CA SER A 144 4.13 -11.84 2.32
C SER A 144 4.37 -13.25 1.77
N ALA A 145 4.76 -13.38 0.50
CA ALA A 145 5.16 -14.66 -0.07
C ALA A 145 6.39 -15.23 0.66
N GLY A 146 7.32 -14.36 1.04
CA GLY A 146 8.59 -14.70 1.70
C GLY A 146 9.73 -14.78 0.68
N ASP A 147 10.87 -14.18 1.03
CA ASP A 147 12.04 -14.13 0.12
C ASP A 147 12.67 -15.53 -0.05
N GLN A 148 12.61 -16.35 1.00
CA GLN A 148 13.08 -17.73 0.99
C GLN A 148 11.94 -18.75 0.96
N PRO A 149 12.15 -19.96 0.40
CA PRO A 149 11.12 -21.00 0.33
C PRO A 149 10.50 -21.41 1.66
N ASN A 150 11.22 -21.21 2.77
CA ASN A 150 10.81 -21.59 4.13
C ASN A 150 10.22 -20.42 4.94
N GLU A 151 10.07 -19.23 4.35
CA GLU A 151 9.55 -18.03 4.99
C GLU A 151 8.15 -17.66 4.48
N GLY A 152 7.46 -16.78 5.22
CA GLY A 152 6.17 -16.22 4.79
C GLY A 152 5.13 -17.26 4.40
N LEU A 153 4.32 -16.92 3.39
CA LEU A 153 3.28 -17.79 2.84
C LEU A 153 3.87 -19.02 2.13
N ARG A 154 5.06 -18.92 1.50
CA ARG A 154 5.74 -20.05 0.85
C ARG A 154 6.08 -21.15 1.85
N GLY A 155 6.71 -20.79 2.96
CA GLY A 155 7.05 -21.74 4.02
C GLY A 155 5.82 -22.37 4.69
N LYS A 156 4.75 -21.59 4.89
CA LYS A 156 3.48 -22.13 5.40
C LYS A 156 2.79 -23.05 4.38
N ALA A 157 2.82 -22.73 3.09
CA ALA A 157 2.31 -23.59 2.03
C ALA A 157 3.13 -24.90 1.92
N GLY A 158 4.46 -24.83 2.00
CA GLY A 158 5.32 -26.03 2.05
C GLY A 158 4.99 -26.93 3.25
N THR A 159 4.80 -26.33 4.43
CA THR A 159 4.36 -27.08 5.62
C THR A 159 3.00 -27.74 5.39
N LEU A 160 2.05 -27.03 4.78
CA LEU A 160 0.73 -27.58 4.45
C LEU A 160 0.82 -28.75 3.47
N TYR A 161 1.67 -28.65 2.44
CA TYR A 161 1.95 -29.75 1.52
C TYR A 161 2.46 -30.98 2.26
N ASP A 162 3.49 -30.83 3.10
CA ASP A 162 4.10 -31.95 3.83
C ASP A 162 3.08 -32.66 4.73
N ARG A 163 2.22 -31.89 5.42
CA ARG A 163 1.16 -32.46 6.26
C ARG A 163 0.09 -33.16 5.43
N ALA A 164 -0.34 -32.56 4.32
CA ALA A 164 -1.33 -33.19 3.44
C ALA A 164 -0.78 -34.47 2.80
N ASN A 165 0.50 -34.48 2.43
CA ASN A 165 1.19 -35.67 1.91
C ASN A 165 1.35 -36.77 2.97
N ALA A 166 1.62 -36.41 4.23
CA ALA A 166 1.65 -37.36 5.34
C ALA A 166 0.28 -38.00 5.58
N LEU A 167 -0.80 -37.21 5.59
CA LEU A 167 -2.18 -37.72 5.70
C LEU A 167 -2.53 -38.66 4.53
N TYR A 168 -2.18 -38.28 3.30
CA TYR A 168 -2.36 -39.13 2.12
C TYR A 168 -1.65 -40.49 2.26
N GLY A 169 -0.39 -40.47 2.74
CA GLY A 169 0.42 -41.67 2.92
C GLY A 169 -0.05 -42.59 4.05
N ALA A 170 -0.66 -42.03 5.10
CA ALA A 170 -1.15 -42.78 6.25
C ALA A 170 -2.40 -43.63 5.93
N ILE A 171 -3.24 -43.18 5.00
CA ILE A 171 -4.50 -43.86 4.67
C ILE A 171 -4.22 -45.05 3.73
N PRO A 172 -4.52 -46.30 4.12
CA PRO A 172 -4.31 -47.48 3.28
C PRO A 172 -5.35 -47.56 2.14
N GLY A 173 -5.11 -48.48 1.20
CA GLY A 173 -6.04 -48.74 0.09
C GLY A 173 -5.73 -47.95 -1.19
N ALA A 174 -6.63 -48.10 -2.17
CA ALA A 174 -6.53 -47.50 -3.51
C ALA A 174 -6.57 -45.96 -3.46
N GLU A 175 -6.00 -45.29 -4.47
CA GLU A 175 -5.99 -43.81 -4.53
C GLU A 175 -7.40 -43.19 -4.56
N SER A 176 -8.40 -43.96 -5.02
CA SER A 176 -9.81 -43.57 -5.04
C SER A 176 -10.56 -43.78 -3.72
N ALA A 177 -9.87 -44.28 -2.67
CA ALA A 177 -10.51 -44.45 -1.38
C ALA A 177 -10.94 -43.08 -0.79
N PRO A 178 -12.18 -42.96 -0.27
CA PRO A 178 -12.64 -41.73 0.37
C PRO A 178 -11.70 -41.30 1.50
N GLY A 179 -11.41 -40.00 1.58
CA GLY A 179 -10.43 -39.43 2.50
C GLY A 179 -9.02 -39.41 1.93
N LYS A 180 -8.59 -40.48 1.23
CA LYS A 180 -7.28 -40.54 0.57
C LYS A 180 -7.24 -39.70 -0.70
N GLN A 181 -8.29 -39.78 -1.52
CA GLN A 181 -8.42 -38.97 -2.72
C GLN A 181 -8.41 -37.47 -2.42
N GLU A 182 -9.10 -37.02 -1.37
CA GLU A 182 -9.16 -35.61 -0.97
C GLU A 182 -7.84 -35.12 -0.39
N ALA A 183 -7.15 -35.93 0.43
CA ALA A 183 -5.81 -35.61 0.92
C ALA A 183 -4.82 -35.48 -0.25
N LYS A 184 -4.93 -36.35 -1.27
CA LYS A 184 -4.17 -36.25 -2.52
C LYS A 184 -4.49 -34.96 -3.28
N ALA A 185 -5.77 -34.65 -3.47
CA ALA A 185 -6.19 -33.44 -4.16
C ALA A 185 -5.69 -32.17 -3.46
N LEU A 186 -5.72 -32.14 -2.12
CA LEU A 186 -5.17 -31.04 -1.33
C LEU A 186 -3.66 -30.88 -1.53
N LYS A 187 -2.86 -31.94 -1.36
CA LYS A 187 -1.41 -31.82 -1.55
C LYS A 187 -1.05 -31.44 -2.98
N ASP A 188 -1.77 -31.95 -3.98
CA ASP A 188 -1.51 -31.66 -5.39
C ASP A 188 -1.85 -30.18 -5.71
N ALA A 189 -2.93 -29.64 -5.14
CA ALA A 189 -3.28 -28.23 -5.27
C ALA A 189 -2.28 -27.29 -4.57
N VAL A 190 -1.74 -27.71 -3.42
CA VAL A 190 -0.69 -26.95 -2.73
C VAL A 190 0.62 -27.01 -3.52
N GLY A 191 0.96 -28.17 -4.08
CA GLY A 191 2.13 -28.40 -4.92
C GLY A 191 3.42 -28.64 -4.15
N ALA A 192 4.27 -29.51 -4.69
CA ALA A 192 5.55 -29.89 -4.09
C ALA A 192 6.68 -28.95 -4.54
N GLY A 193 7.48 -28.45 -3.59
CA GLY A 193 8.79 -27.85 -3.88
C GLY A 193 8.77 -26.68 -4.86
N GLU A 194 7.71 -25.87 -4.88
CA GLU A 194 7.56 -24.70 -5.77
C GLU A 194 7.49 -25.03 -7.27
N LEU A 195 7.26 -26.30 -7.62
CA LEU A 195 7.19 -26.76 -9.01
C LEU A 195 5.78 -26.73 -9.58
N SER A 196 4.75 -26.65 -8.72
CA SER A 196 3.34 -26.65 -9.12
C SER A 196 2.46 -25.99 -8.07
N GLY A 197 1.16 -25.83 -8.40
CA GLY A 197 0.13 -25.46 -7.44
C GLY A 197 0.34 -24.08 -6.80
N LEU A 198 -0.13 -23.95 -5.56
CA LEU A 198 0.00 -22.74 -4.76
C LEU A 198 1.46 -22.38 -4.45
N THR A 199 2.33 -23.35 -4.17
CA THR A 199 3.74 -23.08 -3.86
C THR A 199 4.48 -22.45 -5.04
N GLN A 200 4.22 -22.91 -6.27
CA GLN A 200 4.77 -22.30 -7.48
C GLN A 200 4.23 -20.89 -7.69
N ALA A 201 2.92 -20.68 -7.54
CA ALA A 201 2.34 -19.35 -7.71
C ALA A 201 2.90 -18.34 -6.70
N LEU A 202 3.10 -18.75 -5.45
CA LEU A 202 3.74 -17.92 -4.43
C LEU A 202 5.24 -17.68 -4.71
N ALA A 203 5.97 -18.66 -5.24
CA ALA A 203 7.36 -18.49 -5.65
C ALA A 203 7.50 -17.52 -6.85
N ASN A 204 6.63 -17.68 -7.86
CA ASN A 204 6.55 -16.76 -8.99
C ASN A 204 6.23 -15.35 -8.49
N LEU A 205 5.26 -15.23 -7.58
CA LEU A 205 4.89 -13.96 -6.97
C LEU A 205 6.07 -13.34 -6.19
N ALA A 206 6.85 -14.12 -5.45
CA ALA A 206 8.04 -13.63 -4.75
C ALA A 206 9.12 -13.13 -5.74
N GLY A 207 9.23 -13.75 -6.92
CA GLY A 207 10.12 -13.32 -8.00
C GLY A 207 9.53 -12.26 -8.94
N ALA A 208 8.34 -11.73 -8.66
CA ALA A 208 7.66 -10.81 -9.53
C ALA A 208 8.43 -9.48 -9.69
N ASN A 209 8.36 -8.92 -10.89
CA ASN A 209 8.75 -7.54 -11.13
C ASN A 209 7.50 -6.66 -11.24
N ALA A 210 7.67 -5.35 -11.23
CA ALA A 210 6.54 -4.41 -11.28
C ALA A 210 5.59 -4.62 -12.48
N GLY A 211 6.09 -5.15 -13.60
CA GLY A 211 5.31 -5.33 -14.83
C GLY A 211 4.41 -6.56 -14.84
N ASN A 212 4.74 -7.62 -14.08
CA ASN A 212 3.96 -8.86 -14.05
C ASN A 212 3.29 -9.14 -12.69
N LEU A 213 3.56 -8.32 -11.67
CA LEU A 213 3.03 -8.48 -10.32
C LEU A 213 1.50 -8.66 -10.26
N PRO A 214 0.65 -7.84 -10.94
CA PRO A 214 -0.81 -8.02 -10.88
C PRO A 214 -1.27 -9.40 -11.38
N THR A 215 -0.68 -9.87 -12.47
CA THR A 215 -0.99 -11.18 -13.04
C THR A 215 -0.59 -12.31 -12.09
N LEU A 216 0.61 -12.22 -11.50
CA LEU A 216 1.13 -13.26 -10.62
C LEU A 216 0.42 -13.33 -9.27
N ALA A 217 -0.01 -12.20 -8.71
CA ALA A 217 -0.77 -12.23 -7.46
C ALA A 217 -2.21 -12.71 -7.69
N LYS A 218 -2.81 -12.39 -8.85
CA LYS A 218 -4.06 -13.02 -9.27
C LYS A 218 -3.92 -14.54 -9.34
N ASP A 219 -2.86 -15.05 -9.97
CA ASP A 219 -2.59 -16.49 -10.03
C ASP A 219 -2.45 -17.10 -8.62
N ALA A 220 -1.68 -16.46 -7.73
CA ALA A 220 -1.55 -16.90 -6.33
C ALA A 220 -2.90 -16.92 -5.58
N LYS A 221 -3.78 -15.95 -5.84
CA LYS A 221 -5.14 -15.88 -5.28
C LYS A 221 -6.04 -16.99 -5.84
N ASP A 222 -5.96 -17.26 -7.13
CA ASP A 222 -6.73 -18.32 -7.76
C ASP A 222 -6.29 -19.70 -7.23
N LYS A 223 -4.98 -19.92 -7.05
CA LYS A 223 -4.46 -21.13 -6.39
C LYS A 223 -4.86 -21.23 -4.92
N TYR A 224 -4.87 -20.12 -4.19
CA TYR A 224 -5.36 -20.10 -2.82
C TYR A 224 -6.83 -20.59 -2.74
N ASN A 225 -7.69 -20.11 -3.65
CA ASN A 225 -9.09 -20.51 -3.70
C ASN A 225 -9.25 -22.00 -4.04
N ASP A 226 -8.43 -22.54 -4.94
CA ASP A 226 -8.41 -23.97 -5.24
C ASP A 226 -8.01 -24.80 -4.00
N VAL A 227 -6.90 -24.45 -3.34
CA VAL A 227 -6.46 -25.13 -2.10
C VAL A 227 -7.53 -25.05 -1.02
N LYS A 228 -8.17 -23.90 -0.83
CA LYS A 228 -9.28 -23.73 0.12
C LYS A 228 -10.40 -24.73 -0.16
N SER A 229 -10.84 -24.83 -1.42
CA SER A 229 -11.88 -25.77 -1.82
C SER A 229 -11.47 -27.24 -1.57
N LYS A 230 -10.20 -27.60 -1.81
CA LYS A 230 -9.71 -28.96 -1.51
C LYS A 230 -9.66 -29.23 -0.01
N PHE A 231 -9.28 -28.24 0.80
CA PHE A 231 -9.28 -28.40 2.25
C PHE A 231 -10.71 -28.56 2.81
N GLU A 232 -11.68 -27.82 2.28
CA GLU A 232 -13.10 -28.00 2.64
C GLU A 232 -13.59 -29.44 2.33
N ALA A 233 -13.11 -30.05 1.23
CA ALA A 233 -13.39 -31.46 0.93
C ALA A 233 -12.76 -32.42 1.96
N VAL A 234 -11.52 -32.16 2.39
CA VAL A 234 -10.88 -32.91 3.50
C VAL A 234 -11.70 -32.75 4.80
N GLN A 235 -12.15 -31.55 5.15
CA GLN A 235 -13.00 -31.33 6.33
C GLN A 235 -14.32 -32.11 6.25
N LYS A 236 -14.92 -32.21 5.05
CA LYS A 236 -16.13 -33.03 4.84
C LYS A 236 -15.85 -34.51 5.12
N GLN A 237 -14.74 -35.06 4.65
CA GLN A 237 -14.37 -36.46 4.91
C GLN A 237 -14.11 -36.73 6.41
N LYS A 238 -13.59 -35.75 7.17
CA LYS A 238 -13.53 -35.82 8.64
C LYS A 238 -14.93 -35.97 9.24
N ALA A 239 -15.89 -35.15 8.80
CA ALA A 239 -17.26 -35.21 9.31
C ALA A 239 -17.95 -36.55 9.01
N GLU A 240 -17.56 -37.22 7.93
CA GLU A 240 -18.02 -38.57 7.55
C GLU A 240 -17.25 -39.72 8.25
N GLY A 241 -16.35 -39.40 9.18
CA GLY A 241 -15.61 -40.38 9.98
C GLY A 241 -14.44 -41.06 9.25
N LYS A 242 -14.05 -40.62 8.05
CA LYS A 242 -12.99 -41.25 7.25
C LYS A 242 -11.59 -41.12 7.86
N TYR A 243 -11.40 -40.19 8.80
CA TYR A 243 -10.12 -39.96 9.48
C TYR A 243 -10.12 -40.41 10.94
N THR A 244 -11.01 -41.31 11.36
CA THR A 244 -11.09 -41.79 12.75
C THR A 244 -9.79 -42.46 13.20
N GLU A 245 -9.11 -43.20 12.33
CA GLU A 245 -7.81 -43.84 12.61
C GLU A 245 -6.61 -42.92 12.35
N TYR A 246 -6.83 -41.75 11.73
CA TYR A 246 -5.79 -40.83 11.23
C TYR A 246 -5.98 -39.41 11.80
N GLN A 247 -6.54 -39.32 13.01
CA GLN A 247 -6.89 -38.04 13.64
C GLN A 247 -5.66 -37.15 13.85
N ASP A 248 -4.51 -37.74 14.16
CA ASP A 248 -3.26 -37.02 14.37
C ASP A 248 -2.76 -36.38 13.06
N GLU A 249 -2.76 -37.14 11.96
CA GLU A 249 -2.37 -36.64 10.64
C GLU A 249 -3.33 -35.55 10.17
N TYR A 250 -4.64 -35.75 10.31
CA TYR A 250 -5.63 -34.73 10.01
C TYR A 250 -5.39 -33.46 10.85
N GLY A 251 -5.17 -33.61 12.16
CA GLY A 251 -4.96 -32.48 13.07
C GLY A 251 -3.74 -31.65 12.68
N LYS A 252 -2.67 -32.30 12.20
CA LYS A 252 -1.48 -31.63 11.64
C LYS A 252 -1.83 -30.83 10.38
N VAL A 253 -2.67 -31.36 9.48
CA VAL A 253 -3.14 -30.65 8.27
C VAL A 253 -3.98 -29.43 8.65
N GLU A 254 -4.97 -29.59 9.54
CA GLU A 254 -5.84 -28.49 9.98
C GLU A 254 -5.05 -27.34 10.63
N LYS A 255 -4.09 -27.69 11.49
CA LYS A 255 -3.18 -26.69 12.10
C LYS A 255 -2.33 -25.97 11.04
N ALA A 256 -1.78 -26.69 10.06
CA ALA A 256 -0.99 -26.09 8.99
C ALA A 256 -1.84 -25.18 8.09
N TRP A 257 -3.06 -25.61 7.74
CA TRP A 257 -4.00 -24.81 6.97
C TRP A 257 -4.37 -23.51 7.70
N ASN A 258 -4.71 -23.59 8.98
CA ASN A 258 -5.07 -22.41 9.76
C ASN A 258 -3.90 -21.43 9.87
N ALA A 259 -2.68 -21.92 10.07
CA ALA A 259 -1.49 -21.07 10.09
C ALA A 259 -1.26 -20.35 8.75
N PHE A 260 -1.42 -21.07 7.63
CA PHE A 260 -1.33 -20.50 6.29
C PHE A 260 -2.46 -19.48 6.02
N ASN A 261 -3.71 -19.87 6.25
CA ASN A 261 -4.91 -19.07 5.98
C ASN A 261 -4.95 -17.78 6.82
N ASN A 262 -4.52 -17.82 8.08
CA ASN A 262 -4.44 -16.63 8.90
C ASN A 262 -3.42 -15.64 8.34
N LEU A 263 -2.22 -16.10 7.99
CA LEU A 263 -1.20 -15.25 7.37
C LEU A 263 -1.68 -14.68 6.03
N TYR A 264 -2.39 -15.48 5.22
CA TYR A 264 -2.97 -15.04 3.95
C TYR A 264 -4.01 -13.94 4.15
N LYS A 265 -4.93 -14.12 5.11
CA LYS A 265 -5.96 -13.13 5.44
C LYS A 265 -5.36 -11.85 6.01
N GLU A 266 -4.31 -11.95 6.80
CA GLU A 266 -3.59 -10.77 7.31
C GLU A 266 -2.95 -9.98 6.16
N ALA A 267 -2.30 -10.66 5.22
CA ALA A 267 -1.74 -10.04 4.02
C ALA A 267 -2.82 -9.35 3.18
N LEU A 268 -3.99 -9.99 2.99
CA LEU A 268 -5.10 -9.41 2.25
C LEU A 268 -5.76 -8.23 2.96
N LYS A 269 -5.94 -8.31 4.29
CA LYS A 269 -6.57 -7.24 5.08
C LYS A 269 -5.71 -5.97 5.08
N ALA A 270 -4.38 -6.13 5.04
CA ALA A 270 -3.39 -5.05 4.91
C ALA A 270 -3.66 -4.13 3.74
N GLU A 271 -3.93 -4.76 2.62
CA GLU A 271 -4.11 -4.12 1.33
C GLU A 271 -5.48 -3.43 1.23
N ILE A 272 -6.53 -4.14 1.66
CA ILE A 272 -7.90 -3.63 1.65
C ILE A 272 -7.99 -2.30 2.40
N SER A 273 -7.34 -2.19 3.56
CA SER A 273 -7.43 -0.97 4.37
C SER A 273 -6.80 0.26 3.70
N THR A 274 -5.68 0.12 2.98
CA THR A 274 -5.05 1.24 2.28
C THR A 274 -5.83 1.61 1.02
N SER A 275 -6.28 0.60 0.25
CA SER A 275 -7.11 0.81 -0.94
C SER A 275 -8.43 1.52 -0.61
N ILE A 276 -9.07 1.18 0.53
CA ILE A 276 -10.29 1.84 1.00
C ILE A 276 -10.06 3.33 1.23
N LEU A 277 -9.03 3.72 1.99
CA LEU A 277 -8.78 5.13 2.29
C LEU A 277 -8.47 5.94 1.02
N ILE A 278 -7.76 5.37 0.04
CA ILE A 278 -7.48 6.05 -1.21
C ILE A 278 -8.77 6.22 -2.04
N LYS A 279 -9.67 5.21 -2.05
CA LYS A 279 -10.98 5.31 -2.72
C LYS A 279 -11.92 6.29 -2.01
N GLU A 280 -11.87 6.37 -0.69
CA GLU A 280 -12.55 7.40 0.09
C GLU A 280 -12.03 8.80 -0.30
N LEU A 281 -10.71 8.97 -0.38
CA LEU A 281 -10.09 10.23 -0.79
C LEU A 281 -10.50 10.62 -2.21
N GLN A 282 -10.47 9.67 -3.15
CA GLN A 282 -10.94 9.89 -4.52
C GLN A 282 -12.41 10.35 -4.54
N THR A 283 -13.28 9.67 -3.79
CA THR A 283 -14.70 9.99 -3.71
C THR A 283 -14.94 11.38 -3.12
N ALA A 284 -14.28 11.70 -2.00
CA ALA A 284 -14.37 13.00 -1.35
C ALA A 284 -13.85 14.13 -2.24
N ALA A 285 -12.73 13.91 -2.94
CA ALA A 285 -12.16 14.89 -3.86
C ALA A 285 -13.08 15.13 -5.07
N LYS A 286 -13.76 14.09 -5.60
CA LYS A 286 -14.81 14.25 -6.63
C LYS A 286 -16.02 15.03 -6.11
N ALA A 287 -16.45 14.76 -4.87
CA ALA A 287 -17.54 15.50 -4.26
C ALA A 287 -17.18 17.00 -4.13
N LEU A 288 -15.97 17.31 -3.66
CA LEU A 288 -15.46 18.68 -3.60
C LEU A 288 -15.36 19.32 -4.99
N GLN A 289 -14.85 18.60 -5.99
CA GLN A 289 -14.80 19.08 -7.38
C GLN A 289 -16.19 19.46 -7.90
N ASN A 290 -17.18 18.57 -7.70
CA ASN A 290 -18.56 18.80 -8.13
C ASN A 290 -19.18 20.00 -7.40
N LYS A 291 -18.94 20.13 -6.09
CA LYS A 291 -19.44 21.24 -5.27
C LYS A 291 -18.83 22.58 -5.68
N ALA A 292 -17.52 22.61 -5.90
CA ALA A 292 -16.81 23.79 -6.41
C ALA A 292 -17.34 24.22 -7.79
N ASN A 293 -17.78 23.26 -8.62
CA ASN A 293 -18.40 23.54 -9.92
C ASN A 293 -19.85 24.06 -9.80
N SER A 294 -20.61 23.71 -8.76
CA SER A 294 -22.01 24.13 -8.59
C SER A 294 -22.17 25.49 -7.87
N ASP A 295 -21.24 25.84 -6.97
CA ASP A 295 -21.45 26.91 -5.98
C ASP A 295 -20.71 28.22 -6.25
N GLY A 296 -20.00 28.35 -7.38
CA GLY A 296 -19.35 29.59 -7.78
C GLY A 296 -18.30 29.42 -8.88
N ASN A 297 -17.61 30.52 -9.20
CA ASN A 297 -16.47 30.56 -10.13
C ASN A 297 -15.17 30.03 -9.47
N LEU A 298 -15.26 28.89 -8.77
CA LEU A 298 -14.15 28.29 -8.01
C LEU A 298 -13.29 27.37 -8.90
N ASP A 299 -12.97 27.81 -10.11
CA ASP A 299 -12.37 26.98 -11.15
C ASP A 299 -11.00 26.41 -10.74
N THR A 300 -10.19 27.18 -10.01
CA THR A 300 -8.88 26.72 -9.51
C THR A 300 -9.04 25.60 -8.48
N LEU A 301 -9.91 25.80 -7.48
CA LEU A 301 -10.20 24.79 -6.44
C LEU A 301 -10.76 23.50 -7.07
N LYS A 302 -11.71 23.65 -8.01
CA LYS A 302 -12.26 22.56 -8.82
C LYS A 302 -11.17 21.81 -9.58
N GLY A 303 -10.25 22.55 -10.21
CA GLY A 303 -9.10 21.98 -10.93
C GLY A 303 -8.24 21.11 -10.03
N HIS A 304 -7.83 21.64 -8.87
CA HIS A 304 -7.03 20.90 -7.90
C HIS A 304 -7.77 19.70 -7.30
N ALA A 305 -9.05 19.85 -6.96
CA ALA A 305 -9.86 18.74 -6.46
C ALA A 305 -10.00 17.62 -7.50
N GLY A 306 -10.19 17.96 -8.78
CA GLY A 306 -10.22 17.00 -9.88
C GLY A 306 -8.89 16.29 -10.11
N GLN A 307 -7.77 17.00 -10.02
CA GLN A 307 -6.43 16.42 -10.10
C GLN A 307 -6.15 15.49 -8.92
N LEU A 308 -6.54 15.88 -7.71
CA LEU A 308 -6.43 15.04 -6.52
C LEU A 308 -7.28 13.77 -6.68
N ALA A 309 -8.53 13.89 -7.12
CA ALA A 309 -9.40 12.73 -7.39
C ALA A 309 -8.81 11.78 -8.44
N THR A 310 -8.24 12.33 -9.50
CA THR A 310 -7.61 11.55 -10.58
C THR A 310 -6.39 10.81 -10.06
N ASN A 311 -5.48 11.50 -9.38
CA ASN A 311 -4.27 10.90 -8.84
C ASN A 311 -4.55 9.95 -7.68
N ALA A 312 -5.58 10.20 -6.86
CA ALA A 312 -6.06 9.25 -5.87
C ALA A 312 -6.63 7.99 -6.57
N GLY A 313 -7.38 8.15 -7.65
CA GLY A 313 -7.85 7.03 -8.48
C GLY A 313 -6.71 6.21 -9.08
N LEU A 314 -5.67 6.87 -9.58
CA LEU A 314 -4.45 6.21 -10.08
C LEU A 314 -3.68 5.54 -8.94
N LEU A 315 -3.55 6.18 -7.79
CA LEU A 315 -2.98 5.57 -6.59
C LEU A 315 -3.83 4.39 -6.10
N ALA A 316 -5.14 4.40 -6.35
CA ALA A 316 -6.09 3.34 -6.04
C ALA A 316 -6.16 2.24 -7.12
N SER A 317 -5.50 2.36 -8.27
CA SER A 317 -5.45 1.29 -9.29
C SER A 317 -4.03 0.83 -9.64
N SER A 318 -3.03 1.69 -9.49
CA SER A 318 -1.63 1.45 -9.88
C SER A 318 -0.69 2.36 -9.06
N PRO A 319 -0.41 2.01 -7.79
CA PRO A 319 0.19 2.94 -6.84
C PRO A 319 1.70 3.06 -7.02
N SER A 320 2.18 4.11 -7.65
CA SER A 320 3.61 4.40 -7.75
C SER A 320 4.06 5.41 -6.68
N SER A 321 5.37 5.51 -6.46
CA SER A 321 5.92 6.64 -5.69
C SER A 321 5.56 7.98 -6.35
N SER A 322 5.54 8.05 -7.69
CA SER A 322 5.17 9.27 -8.42
C SER A 322 3.71 9.66 -8.23
N THR A 323 2.76 8.71 -8.28
CA THR A 323 1.34 9.00 -8.02
C THR A 323 1.11 9.38 -6.56
N ALA A 324 1.83 8.77 -5.61
CA ALA A 324 1.79 9.17 -4.21
C ALA A 324 2.32 10.60 -4.01
N THR A 325 3.44 10.97 -4.65
CA THR A 325 3.94 12.35 -4.67
C THR A 325 2.92 13.29 -5.27
N ASN A 326 2.29 12.94 -6.40
CA ASN A 326 1.26 13.76 -7.02
C ASN A 326 0.04 13.94 -6.10
N VAL A 327 -0.39 12.90 -5.36
CA VAL A 327 -1.49 13.04 -4.39
C VAL A 327 -1.14 14.05 -3.30
N ILE A 328 0.11 14.02 -2.80
CA ILE A 328 0.60 15.00 -1.81
C ILE A 328 0.59 16.41 -2.39
N GLU A 329 1.25 16.61 -3.55
CA GLU A 329 1.36 17.93 -4.19
C GLU A 329 -0.01 18.52 -4.56
N ASN A 330 -0.94 17.70 -5.05
CA ASN A 330 -2.29 18.14 -5.36
C ASN A 330 -3.09 18.48 -4.10
N TYR A 331 -2.90 17.74 -3.01
CA TYR A 331 -3.54 18.08 -1.74
C TYR A 331 -2.99 19.40 -1.18
N ASP A 332 -1.67 19.60 -1.19
CA ASP A 332 -1.04 20.83 -0.70
C ASP A 332 -1.50 22.06 -1.53
N SER A 333 -1.62 21.88 -2.85
CA SER A 333 -2.17 22.91 -3.75
C SER A 333 -3.64 23.19 -3.46
N LEU A 334 -4.45 22.13 -3.24
CA LEU A 334 -5.85 22.24 -2.87
C LEU A 334 -6.06 22.98 -1.55
N GLU A 335 -5.25 22.67 -0.52
CA GLU A 335 -5.32 23.33 0.79
C GLU A 335 -4.89 24.79 0.71
N THR A 336 -3.86 25.10 -0.08
CA THR A 336 -3.43 26.49 -0.34
C THR A 336 -4.56 27.29 -0.97
N GLU A 337 -5.19 26.75 -2.02
CA GLU A 337 -6.31 27.40 -2.71
C GLU A 337 -7.52 27.60 -1.78
N TYR A 338 -7.93 26.56 -1.04
CA TYR A 338 -9.03 26.65 -0.07
C TYR A 338 -8.76 27.71 1.01
N ASN A 339 -7.52 27.84 1.48
CA ASN A 339 -7.16 28.84 2.47
C ASN A 339 -7.11 30.27 1.92
N GLY A 340 -6.92 30.43 0.60
CA GLY A 340 -7.04 31.71 -0.10
C GLY A 340 -8.48 32.16 -0.35
N LEU A 341 -9.47 31.29 -0.18
CA LEU A 341 -10.88 31.64 -0.30
C LEU A 341 -11.30 32.56 0.85
N ASN A 342 -11.82 33.73 0.50
CA ASN A 342 -12.38 34.68 1.46
C ASN A 342 -13.84 34.35 1.75
N THR A 343 -14.77 34.97 1.03
CA THR A 343 -16.22 34.86 1.26
C THR A 343 -16.83 33.56 0.73
N GLU A 344 -16.08 32.77 -0.06
CA GLU A 344 -16.58 31.55 -0.70
C GLU A 344 -16.25 30.28 0.09
N LYS A 345 -15.42 30.38 1.13
CA LYS A 345 -14.91 29.25 1.90
C LYS A 345 -16.02 28.40 2.50
N ASP A 346 -17.04 29.04 3.06
CA ASP A 346 -18.17 28.37 3.70
C ASP A 346 -18.98 27.49 2.74
N LYS A 347 -18.96 27.81 1.44
CA LYS A 347 -19.72 27.06 0.42
C LYS A 347 -19.17 25.66 0.18
N VAL A 348 -17.88 25.44 0.43
CA VAL A 348 -17.15 24.19 0.15
C VAL A 348 -16.49 23.60 1.40
N SER A 349 -16.64 24.25 2.55
CA SER A 349 -15.93 23.89 3.79
C SER A 349 -16.19 22.45 4.23
N LYS A 350 -17.44 21.99 4.14
CA LYS A 350 -17.80 20.62 4.54
C LYS A 350 -17.08 19.57 3.69
N GLU A 351 -17.11 19.71 2.37
CA GLU A 351 -16.47 18.78 1.43
C GLU A 351 -14.94 18.85 1.53
N PHE A 352 -14.38 20.05 1.72
CA PHE A 352 -12.95 20.21 1.93
C PHE A 352 -12.49 19.55 3.24
N GLU A 353 -13.21 19.74 4.34
CA GLU A 353 -12.88 19.11 5.63
C GLU A 353 -12.97 17.58 5.54
N ALA A 354 -13.87 17.02 4.72
CA ALA A 354 -13.91 15.59 4.45
C ALA A 354 -12.63 15.11 3.72
N VAL A 355 -12.20 15.81 2.67
CA VAL A 355 -10.94 15.52 1.95
C VAL A 355 -9.74 15.60 2.91
N LYS A 356 -9.63 16.70 3.67
CA LYS A 356 -8.58 16.93 4.66
C LYS A 356 -8.55 15.86 5.73
N HIS A 357 -9.70 15.46 6.25
CA HIS A 357 -9.81 14.41 7.25
C HIS A 357 -9.28 13.07 6.73
N ILE A 358 -9.68 12.65 5.53
CA ILE A 358 -9.23 11.38 4.94
C ILE A 358 -7.74 11.42 4.62
N TYR A 359 -7.26 12.53 4.04
CA TYR A 359 -5.83 12.71 3.76
C TYR A 359 -4.99 12.65 5.04
N ASN A 360 -5.42 13.33 6.10
CA ASN A 360 -4.75 13.29 7.40
C ASN A 360 -4.76 11.89 8.02
N ARG A 361 -5.83 11.11 7.87
CA ARG A 361 -5.86 9.68 8.27
C ARG A 361 -4.75 8.90 7.55
N MET A 362 -4.64 9.02 6.24
CA MET A 362 -3.60 8.36 5.46
C MET A 362 -2.18 8.79 5.89
N LEU A 363 -1.97 10.10 6.06
CA LEU A 363 -0.68 10.65 6.45
C LEU A 363 -0.27 10.23 7.87
N ASN A 364 -1.22 10.23 8.81
CA ASN A 364 -0.96 9.85 10.20
C ASN A 364 -0.57 8.38 10.34
N ILE A 365 -1.19 7.47 9.57
CA ILE A 365 -0.80 6.06 9.54
C ILE A 365 0.65 5.92 9.07
N LYS A 366 1.04 6.64 8.02
CA LYS A 366 2.41 6.64 7.50
C LYS A 366 3.41 7.22 8.49
N LYS A 367 3.07 8.33 9.16
CA LYS A 367 3.89 8.95 10.20
C LYS A 367 4.06 8.02 11.41
N ALA A 368 2.99 7.37 11.85
CA ALA A 368 3.00 6.42 12.95
C ALA A 368 3.87 5.18 12.64
N GLY A 369 3.79 4.66 11.42
CA GLY A 369 4.67 3.58 10.96
C GLY A 369 6.15 3.98 10.98
N LYS A 370 6.48 5.19 10.48
CA LYS A 370 7.85 5.73 10.58
C LYS A 370 8.32 5.91 12.02
N LEU A 371 7.46 6.40 12.91
CA LEU A 371 7.78 6.52 14.32
C LEU A 371 8.13 5.15 14.90
N LYS A 372 7.28 4.14 14.66
CA LYS A 372 7.49 2.77 15.10
C LYS A 372 8.83 2.21 14.60
N ASP A 373 9.18 2.46 13.34
CA ASP A 373 10.48 2.06 12.79
C ASP A 373 11.66 2.75 13.49
N GLN A 374 11.49 4.01 13.92
CA GLN A 374 12.48 4.78 14.67
C GLN A 374 12.49 4.50 16.17
N VAL A 375 11.53 3.77 16.73
CA VAL A 375 11.57 3.36 18.13
C VAL A 375 12.78 2.45 18.40
N GLY A 376 13.00 1.47 17.51
CA GLY A 376 14.05 0.47 17.68
C GLY A 376 13.70 -0.66 18.64
N ASP A 377 14.68 -1.48 19.01
CA ASP A 377 14.53 -2.58 19.97
C ASP A 377 15.08 -2.23 21.37
N GLY A 378 15.60 -1.01 21.53
CA GLY A 378 16.18 -0.53 22.78
C GLY A 378 17.64 -0.94 22.98
N ASN A 379 18.25 -1.65 22.03
CA ASN A 379 19.68 -1.94 21.95
C ASN A 379 20.35 -1.19 20.77
N ASP A 380 19.59 -0.87 19.73
CA ASP A 380 20.00 -0.02 18.60
C ASP A 380 20.09 1.47 18.97
N GLU A 381 20.77 2.28 18.15
CA GLU A 381 21.01 3.72 18.39
C GLU A 381 19.76 4.61 18.20
N LYS A 382 18.57 4.03 18.36
CA LYS A 382 17.27 4.65 18.09
C LYS A 382 16.61 5.21 19.35
N ILE A 383 15.41 5.76 19.20
CA ILE A 383 14.70 6.55 20.23
C ILE A 383 14.66 5.81 21.58
N TRP A 384 14.36 4.51 21.60
CA TRP A 384 14.20 3.77 22.86
C TRP A 384 15.51 3.64 23.65
N LYS A 385 16.64 3.37 22.99
CA LYS A 385 17.94 3.37 23.69
C LYS A 385 18.28 4.76 24.22
N LYS A 386 18.04 5.81 23.42
CA LYS A 386 18.28 7.20 23.86
C LYS A 386 17.44 7.58 25.08
N ALA A 387 16.20 7.10 25.15
CA ALA A 387 15.35 7.26 26.33
C ALA A 387 15.95 6.55 27.56
N LYS A 388 16.39 5.29 27.44
CA LYS A 388 17.07 4.56 28.54
C LYS A 388 18.32 5.29 29.06
N GLU A 389 19.12 5.81 28.13
CA GLU A 389 20.33 6.56 28.46
C GLU A 389 19.99 7.88 29.18
N LEU A 390 18.98 8.61 28.70
CA LEU A 390 18.51 9.83 29.34
C LEU A 390 17.98 9.56 30.75
N TYR A 391 17.17 8.52 30.95
CA TYR A 391 16.70 8.10 32.28
C TYR A 391 17.89 7.91 33.24
N THR A 392 18.87 7.12 32.82
CA THR A 392 20.06 6.82 33.63
C THR A 392 20.80 8.09 34.05
N ARG A 393 20.93 9.07 33.14
CA ARG A 393 21.62 10.34 33.46
C ARG A 393 20.77 11.25 34.34
N ALA A 394 19.47 11.32 34.11
CA ALA A 394 18.56 12.11 34.94
C ALA A 394 18.50 11.56 36.37
N ASP A 395 18.46 10.23 36.54
CA ASP A 395 18.49 9.56 37.84
C ASP A 395 19.84 9.77 38.55
N ASN A 396 20.96 9.67 37.82
CA ASN A 396 22.28 9.96 38.38
C ASN A 396 22.43 11.42 38.84
N LEU A 397 21.80 12.37 38.12
CA LEU A 397 21.76 13.77 38.52
C LEU A 397 20.91 13.95 39.78
N ALA A 398 19.71 13.36 39.84
CA ALA A 398 18.84 13.42 41.02
C ALA A 398 19.49 12.84 42.28
N ASN A 399 20.34 11.82 42.11
CA ASN A 399 21.08 11.17 43.19
C ASN A 399 22.50 11.73 43.39
N ALA A 400 22.83 12.88 42.79
CA ALA A 400 24.11 13.52 43.02
C ALA A 400 24.31 13.91 44.50
N SER A 401 25.53 13.73 45.00
CA SER A 401 25.87 14.01 46.39
C SER A 401 25.68 15.48 46.73
N GLY A 402 26.03 16.37 45.80
CA GLY A 402 25.82 17.81 45.90
C GLY A 402 24.34 18.24 45.96
N LEU A 403 23.38 17.36 45.66
CA LEU A 403 21.94 17.65 45.77
C LEU A 403 21.28 17.01 47.01
N GLN A 404 22.03 16.35 47.89
CA GLN A 404 21.46 15.79 49.11
C GLN A 404 21.23 16.89 50.16
N PRO A 405 20.12 16.84 50.93
CA PRO A 405 19.69 17.91 51.85
C PRO A 405 20.46 17.93 53.18
N SER A 406 21.80 17.90 53.16
CA SER A 406 22.65 17.93 54.36
C SER A 406 23.03 19.35 54.83
N ASP A 407 22.55 20.38 54.14
CA ASP A 407 23.04 21.76 54.25
C ASP A 407 22.15 22.68 55.11
N PRO A 408 22.59 23.91 55.41
CA PRO A 408 21.78 24.92 56.08
C PRO A 408 20.42 25.15 55.40
N PRO A 409 19.37 25.60 56.13
CA PRO A 409 17.99 25.64 55.65
C PRO A 409 17.78 26.25 54.25
N GLU A 410 18.48 27.35 53.93
CA GLU A 410 18.37 28.04 52.64
C GLU A 410 18.91 27.21 51.46
N GLN A 411 19.98 26.45 51.66
CA GLN A 411 20.53 25.57 50.61
C GLN A 411 19.75 24.27 50.49
N LYS A 412 19.14 23.83 51.59
CA LYS A 412 18.30 22.64 51.63
C LYS A 412 17.12 22.75 50.67
N GLU A 413 16.35 23.83 50.73
CA GLU A 413 15.18 24.04 49.86
C GLU A 413 15.56 24.07 48.37
N LEU A 414 16.62 24.78 48.02
CA LEU A 414 17.12 24.82 46.64
C LEU A 414 17.55 23.43 46.15
N LYS A 415 18.30 22.67 46.97
CA LYS A 415 18.76 21.32 46.59
C LYS A 415 17.61 20.33 46.45
N GLU A 416 16.58 20.44 47.31
CA GLU A 416 15.35 19.66 47.19
C GLU A 416 14.58 20.01 45.91
N GLU A 417 14.48 21.30 45.54
CA GLU A 417 13.89 21.73 44.26
C GLU A 417 14.63 21.12 43.07
N LEU A 418 15.96 21.27 43.02
CA LEU A 418 16.79 20.73 41.94
C LEU A 418 16.67 19.20 41.85
N LYS A 419 16.77 18.49 42.97
CA LYS A 419 16.56 17.04 43.02
C LYS A 419 15.17 16.66 42.50
N GLY A 420 14.14 17.40 42.89
CA GLY A 420 12.76 17.21 42.43
C GLY A 420 12.62 17.33 40.92
N LEU A 421 13.24 18.35 40.30
CA LEU A 421 13.22 18.54 38.85
C LEU A 421 13.92 17.41 38.09
N ALA A 422 15.10 16.98 38.54
CA ALA A 422 15.81 15.85 37.94
C ALA A 422 15.02 14.53 38.10
N THR A 423 14.37 14.34 39.25
CA THR A 423 13.49 13.18 39.51
C THR A 423 12.26 13.20 38.61
N ALA A 424 11.66 14.37 38.38
CA ALA A 424 10.54 14.54 37.48
C ALA A 424 10.93 14.19 36.03
N LEU A 425 12.12 14.62 35.58
CA LEU A 425 12.67 14.22 34.27
C LEU A 425 12.87 12.70 34.18
N ALA A 426 13.51 12.08 35.17
CA ALA A 426 13.69 10.63 35.19
C ALA A 426 12.35 9.88 35.18
N THR A 427 11.35 10.37 35.93
CA THR A 427 10.01 9.79 36.00
C THR A 427 9.28 9.89 34.65
N ALA A 428 9.31 11.05 33.99
CA ALA A 428 8.68 11.26 32.69
C ALA A 428 9.29 10.35 31.62
N VAL A 429 10.61 10.13 31.67
CA VAL A 429 11.27 9.16 30.78
C VAL A 429 10.85 7.73 31.12
N GLY A 430 10.73 7.43 32.42
CA GLY A 430 10.44 6.11 32.96
C GLY A 430 11.70 5.31 33.23
N LYS A 431 11.71 4.52 34.31
CA LYS A 431 12.84 3.65 34.67
C LYS A 431 13.04 2.51 33.68
N ASP A 432 11.94 1.93 33.25
CA ASP A 432 11.88 0.82 32.32
C ASP A 432 10.57 0.90 31.53
N ASP A 433 10.30 -0.15 30.76
CA ASP A 433 9.16 -0.25 29.88
C ASP A 433 7.85 -0.66 30.59
N THR A 434 7.89 -0.81 31.91
CA THR A 434 6.73 -1.07 32.76
C THR A 434 6.26 0.16 33.53
N ALA A 435 7.10 1.19 33.62
CA ALA A 435 6.77 2.45 34.30
C ALA A 435 5.52 3.10 33.69
N GLU A 436 4.47 3.26 34.49
CA GLU A 436 3.22 3.89 34.06
C GLU A 436 3.46 5.34 33.65
N ASP A 437 2.65 5.81 32.69
CA ASP A 437 2.70 7.17 32.16
C ASP A 437 4.09 7.66 31.74
N SER A 438 4.93 6.76 31.22
CA SER A 438 6.29 7.06 30.81
C SER A 438 6.54 6.91 29.31
N LEU A 439 7.57 7.64 28.83
CA LEU A 439 8.01 7.53 27.44
C LEU A 439 8.49 6.10 27.11
N GLN A 440 9.25 5.45 27.98
CA GLN A 440 9.74 4.09 27.71
C GLN A 440 8.61 3.07 27.52
N LYS A 441 7.55 3.13 28.34
CA LYS A 441 6.35 2.27 28.17
C LYS A 441 5.64 2.54 26.85
N ALA A 442 5.39 3.81 26.51
CA ALA A 442 4.74 4.18 25.25
C ALA A 442 5.55 3.70 24.02
N LEU A 443 6.88 3.83 24.08
CA LEU A 443 7.77 3.33 23.03
C LEU A 443 7.66 1.80 22.88
N LYS A 444 7.67 1.05 23.98
CA LYS A 444 7.46 -0.40 23.95
C LYS A 444 6.11 -0.76 23.34
N GLU A 445 5.03 -0.14 23.81
CA GLU A 445 3.69 -0.45 23.31
C GLU A 445 3.57 -0.20 21.81
N LEU A 446 4.18 0.87 21.29
CA LEU A 446 4.24 1.17 19.87
C LEU A 446 5.09 0.13 19.12
N LYS A 447 6.25 -0.25 19.66
CA LYS A 447 7.14 -1.26 19.07
C LYS A 447 6.47 -2.63 18.96
N ASP A 448 5.81 -3.04 20.04
CA ASP A 448 5.12 -4.33 20.18
C ASP A 448 3.76 -4.36 19.45
N HIS A 449 3.36 -3.25 18.81
CA HIS A 449 2.17 -3.21 17.99
C HIS A 449 2.33 -4.17 16.79
N ASN A 450 1.68 -5.32 16.89
CA ASN A 450 1.69 -6.36 15.87
C ASN A 450 0.50 -6.18 14.93
N GLY A 451 0.81 -5.92 13.67
CA GLY A 451 -0.16 -5.74 12.60
C GLY A 451 -0.53 -4.28 12.38
N ASP A 452 -0.25 -3.79 11.19
CA ASP A 452 -0.70 -2.50 10.64
C ASP A 452 -1.59 -2.77 9.43
N SER A 453 -2.20 -3.96 9.38
CA SER A 453 -2.88 -4.45 8.20
C SER A 453 -4.33 -3.96 8.17
N THR A 454 -5.00 -4.00 9.31
CA THR A 454 -6.43 -3.72 9.37
C THR A 454 -6.73 -2.23 9.63
N PRO A 455 -7.93 -1.71 9.27
CA PRO A 455 -8.30 -0.34 9.66
C PRO A 455 -8.25 -0.15 11.18
N GLU A 456 -8.71 -1.14 11.95
CA GLU A 456 -8.70 -1.13 13.41
C GLU A 456 -7.27 -1.06 13.96
N GLN A 457 -6.38 -1.91 13.42
CA GLN A 457 -4.96 -1.92 13.78
C GLN A 457 -4.24 -0.64 13.39
N LYS A 458 -4.51 -0.08 12.21
CA LYS A 458 -3.93 1.21 11.80
C LYS A 458 -4.41 2.35 12.70
N GLY A 459 -5.67 2.32 13.12
CA GLY A 459 -6.18 3.24 14.14
C GLY A 459 -5.42 3.10 15.46
N GLU A 460 -5.21 1.87 15.91
CA GLU A 460 -4.45 1.54 17.11
C GLU A 460 -2.96 1.95 17.01
N LEU A 461 -2.32 1.75 15.85
CA LEU A 461 -0.97 2.22 15.56
C LEU A 461 -0.86 3.74 15.75
N VAL A 462 -1.80 4.48 15.15
CA VAL A 462 -1.86 5.95 15.27
C VAL A 462 -2.11 6.37 16.72
N ARG A 463 -2.99 5.68 17.44
CA ARG A 463 -3.26 5.95 18.85
C ARG A 463 -2.00 5.78 19.70
N LYS A 464 -1.29 4.65 19.56
CA LYS A 464 -0.03 4.39 20.27
C LYS A 464 1.07 5.40 19.91
N ALA A 465 1.17 5.79 18.64
CA ALA A 465 2.10 6.83 18.21
C ALA A 465 1.80 8.19 18.87
N LYS A 466 0.52 8.54 19.06
CA LYS A 466 0.14 9.75 19.81
C LYS A 466 0.54 9.69 21.28
N GLU A 467 0.42 8.54 21.93
CA GLU A 467 0.90 8.40 23.31
C GLU A 467 2.42 8.62 23.39
N VAL A 468 3.21 8.11 22.43
CA VAL A 468 4.66 8.41 22.37
C VAL A 468 4.91 9.92 22.24
N ILE A 469 4.17 10.62 21.38
CA ILE A 469 4.30 12.09 21.22
C ILE A 469 3.99 12.81 22.54
N LYS A 470 2.86 12.47 23.18
CA LYS A 470 2.45 13.03 24.46
C LYS A 470 3.50 12.83 25.55
N HIS A 471 4.04 11.62 25.69
CA HIS A 471 5.07 11.36 26.69
C HIS A 471 6.43 12.00 26.35
N TYR A 472 6.77 12.11 25.07
CA TYR A 472 7.95 12.86 24.64
C TYR A 472 7.83 14.35 24.99
N ASP A 473 6.65 14.96 24.79
CA ASP A 473 6.41 16.36 25.15
C ASP A 473 6.53 16.58 26.66
N ALA A 474 6.06 15.64 27.49
CA ALA A 474 6.26 15.67 28.94
C ALA A 474 7.75 15.56 29.34
N VAL A 475 8.53 14.70 28.68
CA VAL A 475 9.99 14.61 28.87
C VAL A 475 10.67 15.93 28.49
N LYS A 476 10.26 16.55 27.38
CA LYS A 476 10.78 17.84 26.93
C LYS A 476 10.48 18.95 27.93
N GLU A 477 9.24 19.04 28.42
CA GLU A 477 8.86 20.01 29.46
C GLU A 477 9.70 19.83 30.74
N ALA A 478 9.83 18.59 31.23
CA ALA A 478 10.65 18.29 32.40
C ALA A 478 12.13 18.66 32.20
N TYR A 479 12.67 18.43 31.00
CA TYR A 479 14.02 18.85 30.64
C TYR A 479 14.19 20.37 30.62
N GLU A 480 13.25 21.11 30.02
CA GLU A 480 13.34 22.58 30.00
C GLU A 480 13.29 23.16 31.42
N ASN A 481 12.57 22.54 32.35
CA ASN A 481 12.59 22.93 33.77
C ASN A 481 13.97 22.68 34.42
N VAL A 482 14.62 21.54 34.12
CA VAL A 482 16.00 21.27 34.56
C VAL A 482 16.97 22.31 33.97
N LYS A 483 16.84 22.60 32.67
CA LYS A 483 17.68 23.55 31.94
C LYS A 483 17.53 24.99 32.44
N ALA A 484 16.31 25.41 32.79
CA ALA A 484 16.05 26.72 33.38
C ALA A 484 16.82 26.96 34.70
N LYS A 485 17.26 25.88 35.36
CA LYS A 485 18.05 25.91 36.60
C LYS A 485 19.53 25.58 36.39
N GLN A 486 20.04 25.69 35.17
CA GLN A 486 21.43 25.34 34.81
C GLN A 486 22.47 25.94 35.77
N THR A 487 22.37 27.24 36.07
CA THR A 487 23.31 27.93 36.95
C THR A 487 23.24 27.38 38.38
N GLN A 488 22.05 27.12 38.90
CA GLN A 488 21.85 26.59 40.24
C GLN A 488 22.41 25.15 40.35
N TYR A 489 22.21 24.32 39.34
CA TYR A 489 22.85 23.00 39.28
C TYR A 489 24.37 23.10 39.28
N THR A 490 24.96 23.96 38.43
CA THR A 490 26.43 24.06 38.36
C THR A 490 27.03 24.69 39.61
N THR A 491 26.29 25.47 40.38
CA THR A 491 26.74 25.97 41.70
C THR A 491 26.57 24.92 42.81
N ALA A 492 25.47 24.18 42.82
CA ALA A 492 25.16 23.23 43.89
C ALA A 492 26.00 21.94 43.81
N LEU A 493 26.42 21.54 42.61
CA LEU A 493 27.21 20.33 42.37
C LEU A 493 28.70 20.56 42.64
N SER A 494 29.35 19.54 43.23
CA SER A 494 30.81 19.50 43.34
C SER A 494 31.47 19.46 41.96
N ASP A 495 32.72 19.90 41.84
CA ASP A 495 33.42 19.98 40.54
C ASP A 495 33.41 18.64 39.77
N GLY A 496 33.51 17.51 40.47
CA GLY A 496 33.43 16.18 39.87
C GLY A 496 32.03 15.75 39.43
N GLU A 497 30.97 16.41 39.90
CA GLU A 497 29.58 16.08 39.60
C GLU A 497 28.92 17.01 38.58
N LYS A 498 29.53 18.17 38.27
CA LYS A 498 29.02 19.09 37.23
C LYS A 498 28.82 18.41 35.88
N THR A 499 29.60 17.37 35.60
CA THR A 499 29.48 16.55 34.40
C THR A 499 28.12 15.85 34.29
N LYS A 500 27.47 15.50 35.41
CA LYS A 500 26.15 14.85 35.42
C LYS A 500 25.08 15.71 34.75
N TYR A 501 25.10 17.03 34.99
CA TYR A 501 24.20 17.97 34.30
C TYR A 501 24.47 17.98 32.79
N THR A 502 25.74 18.11 32.39
CA THR A 502 26.11 18.15 30.96
C THR A 502 25.80 16.83 30.23
N GLU A 503 25.85 15.70 30.94
CA GLU A 503 25.43 14.40 30.41
C GLU A 503 23.92 14.33 30.16
N VAL A 504 23.09 14.90 31.04
CA VAL A 504 21.64 15.01 30.82
C VAL A 504 21.34 15.85 29.58
N GLU A 505 21.96 17.02 29.43
CA GLU A 505 21.82 17.88 28.25
C GLU A 505 22.23 17.17 26.96
N SER A 506 23.38 16.49 26.98
CA SER A 506 23.85 15.72 25.83
C SER A 506 22.90 14.58 25.45
N LYS A 507 22.39 13.83 26.43
CA LYS A 507 21.47 12.72 26.18
C LYS A 507 20.07 13.16 25.77
N PHE A 508 19.58 14.27 26.30
CA PHE A 508 18.34 14.86 25.82
C PHE A 508 18.46 15.31 24.37
N THR A 509 19.57 15.96 24.01
CA THR A 509 19.85 16.36 22.62
C THR A 509 19.87 15.16 21.67
N GLN A 510 20.51 14.05 22.07
CA GLN A 510 20.52 12.81 21.29
C GLN A 510 19.12 12.20 21.14
N LEU A 511 18.32 12.19 22.21
CA LEU A 511 16.93 11.72 22.16
C LEU A 511 16.10 12.58 21.21
N GLN A 512 16.23 13.90 21.29
CA GLN A 512 15.52 14.84 20.43
C GLN A 512 15.89 14.65 18.96
N GLN A 513 17.19 14.48 18.65
CA GLN A 513 17.64 14.20 17.29
C GLN A 513 17.02 12.90 16.75
N ALA A 514 17.08 11.80 17.51
CA ALA A 514 16.48 10.53 17.11
C ALA A 514 14.96 10.61 16.92
N TYR A 515 14.27 11.39 17.77
CA TYR A 515 12.84 11.63 17.65
C TYR A 515 12.49 12.47 16.41
N ASP A 516 13.28 13.49 16.12
CA ASP A 516 13.09 14.40 14.98
C ASP A 516 13.37 13.70 13.64
N GLU A 517 14.28 12.73 13.61
CA GLU A 517 14.51 11.84 12.45
C GLU A 517 13.27 11.03 12.07
N GLY A 518 12.40 10.70 13.04
CA GLY A 518 11.10 10.09 12.78
C GLY A 518 10.12 11.02 12.06
N LYS A 519 10.34 12.35 12.12
CA LYS A 519 9.43 13.41 11.62
C LYS A 519 8.01 13.28 12.19
N CYS A 520 7.90 13.00 13.49
CA CYS A 520 6.65 12.59 14.12
C CYS A 520 5.87 13.71 14.82
N LYS A 521 6.41 14.93 14.89
CA LYS A 521 5.79 16.10 15.56
C LYS A 521 4.40 16.47 15.00
N ASP A 522 4.05 15.99 13.81
CA ASP A 522 2.86 16.41 13.08
C ASP A 522 1.76 15.33 12.99
N ILE A 523 1.68 14.37 13.92
CA ILE A 523 0.51 13.47 13.96
C ILE A 523 -0.66 14.24 14.55
N THR A 524 -1.45 14.87 13.68
CA THR A 524 -2.58 15.70 14.10
C THR A 524 -3.68 14.83 14.73
N PRO A 525 -4.28 15.24 15.86
CA PRO A 525 -5.46 14.57 16.39
C PRO A 525 -6.60 14.54 15.38
N ILE A 526 -6.87 13.37 14.82
CA ILE A 526 -8.12 13.11 14.11
C ILE A 526 -9.18 12.86 15.19
N TYR A 527 -10.01 13.87 15.45
CA TYR A 527 -11.27 13.63 16.13
C TYR A 527 -12.23 13.07 15.10
N ASP A 528 -12.77 11.86 15.35
CA ASP A 528 -13.96 11.37 14.67
C ASP A 528 -15.08 12.36 15.01
N LYS A 529 -15.24 13.41 14.21
CA LYS A 529 -16.40 14.29 14.35
C LYS A 529 -17.62 13.47 13.93
N GLU A 530 -18.61 13.36 14.80
CA GLU A 530 -19.91 12.72 14.49
C GLU A 530 -20.52 13.27 13.19
N SER A 531 -20.24 14.51 12.80
CA SER A 531 -20.71 15.12 11.55
C SER A 531 -20.16 14.50 10.26
N ILE A 532 -19.18 13.59 10.34
CA ILE A 532 -18.57 12.89 9.18
C ILE A 532 -19.09 11.44 9.05
N ARG A 533 -19.77 10.91 10.08
CA ARG A 533 -20.55 9.67 9.99
C ARG A 533 -21.93 9.98 9.42
#